data_AF-A0A534PQ35-F1
#
_entry.id   AF-A0A534PQ35-F1
#
_cell.length_a   1.000
_cell.length_b   1.000
_cell.length_c   1.000
_cell.angle_alpha   90.00
_cell.angle_beta   90.00
_cell.angle_gamma   90.00
#
_symmetry.space_group_name_H-M   'P 1'
#
loop_
_entity.id
_entity.type
_entity.pdbx_description
1 polymer ?
#
loop_
_entity_poly.entity_id
_entity_poly.type
_entity_poly.pdbx_seq_one_letter_code
_entity_poly.pdbx_strand_id
1 'polypeptide(L)'
;MFAAPANFLGDQSTATSISFDLANDSSAPDTGFVTLVLRTSGEFLVFESGDVPSAAFTTFAIPLAPGPGWSWFEDGHINGRAATVADFQLIMADLTALLIRGDWSGEVDSSRLDNVYLTPEPGTAALLIVGLIGIAHARRRHRSAYSIRTNVPAP
;
A
#
# COMPACT_ATOMS: atom_id res chain seq x y z
N MET A 1 -13.59 15.26 -3.80
CA MET A 1 -12.80 14.12 -3.29
C MET A 1 -13.71 13.21 -2.48
N PHE A 2 -13.59 11.90 -2.64
CA PHE A 2 -14.18 10.90 -1.76
C PHE A 2 -13.22 10.64 -0.60
N ALA A 3 -13.69 10.74 0.64
CA ALA A 3 -12.90 10.44 1.84
C ALA A 3 -13.25 9.05 2.37
N ALA A 4 -12.23 8.24 2.63
CA ALA A 4 -12.44 6.90 3.17
C ALA A 4 -12.94 6.95 4.63
N PRO A 5 -13.81 6.01 5.04
CA PRO A 5 -14.26 5.89 6.42
C PRO A 5 -13.15 5.40 7.37
N ALA A 6 -13.40 5.50 8.67
CA ALA A 6 -12.40 5.26 9.72
C ALA A 6 -11.72 3.88 9.70
N ASN A 7 -12.36 2.85 9.13
CA ASN A 7 -11.77 1.51 8.99
C ASN A 7 -10.65 1.41 7.94
N PHE A 8 -10.44 2.44 7.13
CA PHE A 8 -9.30 2.57 6.21
C PHE A 8 -8.14 3.37 6.81
N LEU A 9 -8.30 3.85 8.05
CA LEU A 9 -7.36 4.77 8.71
C LEU A 9 -6.62 4.05 9.86
N GLY A 10 -5.71 4.76 10.52
CA GLY A 10 -4.84 4.23 11.58
C GLY A 10 -3.64 3.45 11.02
N ASP A 11 -3.19 2.44 11.77
CA ASP A 11 -2.07 1.59 11.34
C ASP A 11 -2.52 0.64 10.23
N GLN A 12 -2.05 0.94 9.02
CA GLN A 12 -2.24 0.20 7.79
C GLN A 12 -0.89 -0.30 7.24
N SER A 13 0.13 -0.43 8.09
CA SER A 13 1.50 -0.81 7.72
C SER A 13 1.61 -2.15 6.99
N THR A 14 0.62 -3.04 7.17
CA THR A 14 0.56 -4.32 6.46
C THR A 14 -0.06 -4.25 5.07
N ALA A 15 -0.64 -3.11 4.68
CA ALA A 15 -1.29 -2.97 3.38
C ALA A 15 -0.25 -2.94 2.25
N THR A 16 -0.53 -3.68 1.18
CA THR A 16 0.34 -3.83 0.01
C THR A 16 -0.23 -3.20 -1.25
N SER A 17 -1.55 -3.04 -1.32
CA SER A 17 -2.23 -2.36 -2.42
C SER A 17 -3.55 -1.75 -1.97
N ILE A 18 -4.01 -0.77 -2.74
CA ILE A 18 -5.37 -0.27 -2.71
C ILE A 18 -6.01 -0.49 -4.08
N SER A 19 -7.26 -0.93 -4.12
CA SER A 19 -8.05 -0.99 -5.34
C SER A 19 -9.41 -0.34 -5.16
N PHE A 20 -9.95 0.21 -6.24
CA PHE A 20 -11.29 0.79 -6.28
C PHE A 20 -11.80 0.87 -7.72
N ASP A 21 -13.11 0.94 -7.87
CA ASP A 21 -13.76 1.20 -9.15
C ASP A 21 -14.26 2.63 -9.20
N LEU A 22 -13.89 3.36 -10.26
CA LEU A 22 -14.27 4.76 -10.44
C LEU A 22 -14.94 4.96 -11.80
N ALA A 23 -16.04 5.71 -11.80
CA ALA A 23 -16.70 6.17 -13.01
C ALA A 23 -16.94 7.68 -12.93
N ASN A 24 -16.82 8.38 -14.05
CA ASN A 24 -17.16 9.79 -14.20
C ASN A 24 -17.71 10.04 -15.61
N ASP A 25 -18.73 10.88 -15.73
CA ASP A 25 -19.44 11.14 -17.00
C ASP A 25 -19.01 12.43 -17.71
N SER A 26 -17.90 13.06 -17.30
CA SER A 26 -17.36 14.24 -17.96
C SER A 26 -16.99 13.95 -19.42
N SER A 27 -17.43 14.82 -20.33
CA SER A 27 -17.05 14.76 -21.74
C SER A 27 -15.67 15.35 -22.04
N ALA A 28 -15.09 16.10 -21.10
CA ALA A 28 -13.81 16.78 -21.25
C ALA A 28 -13.02 16.73 -19.92
N PRO A 29 -12.55 15.54 -19.51
CA PRO A 29 -11.91 15.38 -18.22
C PRO A 29 -10.50 15.97 -18.16
N ASP A 30 -10.18 16.58 -17.02
CA ASP A 30 -8.89 17.12 -16.65
C ASP A 30 -7.87 16.00 -16.41
N THR A 31 -6.73 16.08 -17.11
CA THR A 31 -5.61 15.11 -17.01
C THR A 31 -4.46 15.65 -16.17
N GLY A 32 -3.59 14.77 -15.68
CA GLY A 32 -2.37 15.17 -14.95
C GLY A 32 -2.62 15.70 -13.53
N PHE A 33 -3.68 15.22 -12.87
CA PHE A 33 -3.98 15.55 -11.48
C PHE A 33 -3.92 14.32 -10.60
N VAL A 34 -3.77 14.56 -9.29
CA VAL A 34 -3.73 13.54 -8.25
C VAL A 34 -5.02 12.73 -8.20
N THR A 35 -4.86 11.41 -8.29
CA THR A 35 -5.95 10.42 -8.22
C THR A 35 -6.18 9.94 -6.80
N LEU A 36 -5.10 9.73 -6.03
CA LEU A 36 -5.14 9.22 -4.66
C LEU A 36 -4.21 10.02 -3.76
N VAL A 37 -4.68 10.34 -2.55
CA VAL A 37 -3.89 10.98 -1.49
C VAL A 37 -3.91 10.09 -0.25
N LEU A 38 -2.72 9.82 0.29
CA LEU A 38 -2.51 9.19 1.59
C LEU A 38 -1.83 10.20 2.51
N ARG A 39 -2.31 10.35 3.74
CA ARG A 39 -1.88 11.46 4.61
C ARG A 39 -1.73 11.05 6.07
N THR A 40 -0.72 11.59 6.74
CA THR A 40 -0.67 11.74 8.21
C THR A 40 -0.72 13.23 8.64
N SER A 41 -0.48 13.54 9.91
CA SER A 41 -0.72 14.88 10.47
C SER A 41 -0.06 16.05 9.70
N GLY A 42 1.11 15.86 9.08
CA GLY A 42 1.79 16.89 8.27
C GLY A 42 2.21 16.45 6.87
N GLU A 43 2.26 15.15 6.60
CA GLU A 43 2.89 14.59 5.42
C GLU A 43 1.90 13.85 4.52
N PHE A 44 2.19 13.81 3.22
CA PHE A 44 1.32 13.19 2.24
C PHE A 44 2.12 12.44 1.17
N LEU A 45 1.55 11.32 0.74
CA LEU A 45 1.88 10.68 -0.52
C LEU A 45 0.72 10.91 -1.48
N VAL A 46 1.05 11.34 -2.69
CA VAL A 46 0.08 11.50 -3.78
C VAL A 46 0.40 10.54 -4.90
N PHE A 47 -0.65 10.01 -5.53
CA PHE A 47 -0.54 9.16 -6.70
C PHE A 47 -1.30 9.77 -7.87
N GLU A 48 -0.61 9.90 -9.00
CA GLU A 48 -1.19 10.25 -10.28
C GLU A 48 -1.26 9.00 -11.15
N SER A 49 -2.48 8.56 -11.48
CA SER A 49 -2.67 7.36 -12.31
C SER A 49 -2.24 7.56 -13.76
N GLY A 50 -2.25 8.79 -14.26
CA GLY A 50 -2.19 9.10 -15.69
C GLY A 50 -3.47 8.74 -16.45
N ASP A 51 -4.22 7.76 -15.96
CA ASP A 51 -5.53 7.36 -16.48
C ASP A 51 -6.67 8.21 -15.94
N VAL A 52 -7.70 8.37 -16.77
CA VAL A 52 -8.97 9.03 -16.45
C VAL A 52 -10.10 8.00 -16.50
N PRO A 53 -11.01 7.97 -15.51
CA PRO A 53 -12.15 7.06 -15.53
C PRO A 53 -13.11 7.38 -16.68
N SER A 54 -13.79 6.35 -17.18
CA SER A 54 -14.87 6.51 -18.16
C SER A 54 -16.23 6.68 -17.47
N ALA A 55 -17.29 6.86 -18.27
CA ALA A 55 -18.66 6.79 -17.76
C ALA A 55 -19.05 5.40 -17.22
N ALA A 56 -18.33 4.35 -17.63
CA ALA A 56 -18.39 3.02 -17.01
C ALA A 56 -17.32 2.89 -15.92
N PHE A 57 -17.55 2.01 -14.93
CA PHE A 57 -16.58 1.74 -13.89
C PHE A 57 -15.26 1.24 -14.48
N THR A 58 -14.18 1.92 -14.11
CA THR A 58 -12.80 1.54 -14.39
C THR A 58 -12.14 1.13 -13.09
N THR A 59 -11.55 -0.06 -13.06
CA THR A 59 -10.83 -0.56 -11.88
C THR A 59 -9.43 0.03 -11.84
N PHE A 60 -9.09 0.65 -10.72
CA PHE A 60 -7.75 1.08 -10.36
C PHE A 60 -7.19 0.09 -9.34
N ALA A 61 -5.96 -0.38 -9.55
CA ALA A 61 -5.24 -1.23 -8.62
C ALA A 61 -3.83 -0.67 -8.44
N ILE A 62 -3.59 -0.02 -7.30
CA ILE A 62 -2.41 0.78 -7.05
C ILE A 62 -1.55 0.07 -5.99
N PRO A 63 -0.32 -0.35 -6.33
CA PRO A 63 0.63 -0.85 -5.34
C PRO A 63 1.01 0.25 -4.34
N LEU A 64 1.03 -0.09 -3.06
CA LEU A 64 1.46 0.80 -1.98
C LEU A 64 2.97 0.68 -1.76
N ALA A 65 3.74 1.06 -2.78
CA ALA A 65 5.19 0.99 -2.80
C ALA A 65 5.76 2.05 -3.76
N PRO A 66 7.06 2.41 -3.63
CA PRO A 66 7.72 3.32 -4.56
C PRO A 66 7.56 2.88 -6.02
N GLY A 67 7.20 3.83 -6.88
CA GLY A 67 7.01 3.57 -8.30
C GLY A 67 6.54 4.82 -9.05
N PRO A 68 6.38 4.70 -10.38
CA PRO A 68 5.81 5.77 -11.19
C PRO A 68 4.45 6.24 -10.64
N GLY A 69 4.19 7.54 -10.73
CA GLY A 69 2.96 8.16 -10.23
C GLY A 69 3.00 8.57 -8.76
N TRP A 70 3.83 7.93 -7.92
CA TRP A 70 3.95 8.27 -6.50
C TRP A 70 4.94 9.41 -6.25
N SER A 71 4.46 10.47 -5.61
CA SER A 71 5.28 11.62 -5.20
C SER A 71 5.07 12.00 -3.74
N TRP A 72 6.13 12.52 -3.13
CA TRP A 72 6.08 13.12 -1.80
C TRP A 72 5.52 14.54 -1.84
N PHE A 73 4.66 14.84 -0.88
CA PHE A 73 4.08 16.15 -0.64
C PHE A 73 4.42 16.62 0.78
N GLU A 74 4.91 17.84 0.88
CA GLU A 74 5.25 18.51 2.14
C GLU A 74 4.77 19.95 2.01
N ASP A 75 4.31 20.57 3.10
CA ASP A 75 3.90 21.97 3.14
C ASP A 75 2.87 22.38 2.07
N GLY A 76 1.99 21.45 1.69
CA GLY A 76 0.92 21.73 0.73
C GLY A 76 1.37 21.88 -0.73
N HIS A 77 2.56 21.39 -1.10
CA HIS A 77 3.02 21.37 -2.50
C HIS A 77 3.61 20.01 -2.94
N ILE A 78 3.43 19.66 -4.23
CA ILE A 78 4.16 18.55 -4.86
C ILE A 78 5.63 18.97 -4.89
N ASN A 79 6.46 18.33 -4.07
CA ASN A 79 7.88 18.67 -4.02
C ASN A 79 8.69 17.98 -5.13
N GLY A 80 8.01 17.29 -6.04
CA GLY A 80 8.60 16.63 -7.21
C GLY A 80 9.54 15.47 -6.87
N ARG A 81 9.70 15.14 -5.58
CA ARG A 81 10.50 14.01 -5.12
C ARG A 81 9.67 12.73 -5.22
N ALA A 82 10.24 11.71 -5.85
CA ALA A 82 9.67 10.37 -5.86
C ALA A 82 9.51 9.82 -4.43
N ALA A 83 8.42 9.12 -4.19
CA ALA A 83 8.18 8.46 -2.91
C ALA A 83 9.22 7.36 -2.63
N THR A 84 9.62 7.23 -1.37
CA THR A 84 10.55 6.20 -0.88
C THR A 84 9.84 5.17 -0.01
N VAL A 85 10.48 4.02 0.25
CA VAL A 85 9.92 3.00 1.16
C VAL A 85 9.67 3.58 2.55
N ALA A 86 10.56 4.44 3.04
CA ALA A 86 10.42 5.09 4.34
C ALA A 86 9.20 6.03 4.39
N ASP A 87 8.91 6.74 3.29
CA ASP A 87 7.73 7.60 3.19
C ASP A 87 6.44 6.77 3.32
N PHE A 88 6.35 5.62 2.65
CA PHE A 88 5.20 4.71 2.80
C PHE A 88 5.09 4.17 4.22
N GLN A 89 6.19 3.74 4.83
CA GLN A 89 6.17 3.26 6.22
C GLN A 89 5.68 4.33 7.20
N LEU A 90 6.13 5.57 7.04
CA LEU A 90 5.71 6.69 7.86
C LEU A 90 4.21 6.96 7.72
N ILE A 91 3.72 7.11 6.48
CA ILE A 91 2.32 7.45 6.20
C ILE A 91 1.38 6.31 6.59
N MET A 92 1.74 5.06 6.30
CA MET A 92 0.87 3.91 6.52
C MET A 92 0.83 3.47 7.99
N ALA A 93 1.82 3.84 8.82
CA ALA A 93 1.81 3.53 10.25
C ALA A 93 0.77 4.33 11.06
N ASP A 94 0.39 5.52 10.57
CA ASP A 94 -0.62 6.38 11.19
C ASP A 94 -1.38 7.16 10.10
N LEU A 95 -2.15 6.42 9.30
CA LEU A 95 -2.89 6.98 8.18
C LEU A 95 -4.11 7.76 8.70
N THR A 96 -4.09 9.07 8.55
CA THR A 96 -5.15 9.97 9.03
C THR A 96 -6.15 10.34 7.94
N ALA A 97 -5.77 10.26 6.67
CA ALA A 97 -6.70 10.40 5.55
C ALA A 97 -6.29 9.57 4.34
N LEU A 98 -7.30 9.01 3.67
CA LEU A 98 -7.23 8.39 2.35
C LEU A 98 -8.30 9.06 1.49
N LEU A 99 -7.87 9.75 0.45
CA LEU A 99 -8.75 10.52 -0.43
C LEU A 99 -8.62 10.03 -1.87
N ILE A 100 -9.75 9.80 -2.53
CA ILE A 100 -9.82 9.42 -3.95
C ILE A 100 -10.47 10.57 -4.73
N ARG A 101 -9.90 10.89 -5.90
CA ARG A 101 -10.43 11.93 -6.78
C ARG A 101 -11.87 11.62 -7.17
N GLY A 102 -12.74 12.62 -7.03
CA GLY A 102 -14.18 12.51 -7.33
C GLY A 102 -14.72 13.69 -8.12
N ASP A 103 -13.82 14.52 -8.64
CA ASP A 103 -14.15 15.67 -9.48
C ASP A 103 -13.10 15.67 -10.59
N TRP A 104 -13.55 15.54 -11.84
CA TRP A 104 -12.69 15.26 -12.98
C TRP A 104 -12.74 16.35 -14.04
N SER A 105 -13.53 17.41 -13.84
CA SER A 105 -13.56 18.55 -14.76
C SER A 105 -14.01 19.82 -14.05
N GLY A 106 -13.67 20.98 -14.61
CA GLY A 106 -14.24 22.26 -14.16
C GLY A 106 -15.72 22.48 -14.53
N GLU A 107 -16.36 21.49 -15.16
CA GLU A 107 -17.76 21.55 -15.61
C GLU A 107 -18.67 20.72 -14.69
N VAL A 108 -19.97 20.66 -15.01
CA VAL A 108 -20.89 19.79 -14.27
C VAL A 108 -20.68 18.35 -14.71
N ASP A 109 -20.13 17.54 -13.81
CA ASP A 109 -19.98 16.10 -13.97
C ASP A 109 -20.51 15.34 -12.72
N SER A 110 -20.53 14.02 -12.82
CA SER A 110 -20.91 13.11 -11.74
C SER A 110 -19.92 11.97 -11.64
N SER A 111 -19.27 11.89 -10.48
CA SER A 111 -18.39 10.77 -10.14
C SER A 111 -19.09 9.73 -9.27
N ARG A 112 -18.76 8.45 -9.48
CA ARG A 112 -19.21 7.32 -8.69
C ARG A 112 -18.03 6.45 -8.29
N LEU A 113 -18.03 5.99 -7.05
CA LEU A 113 -16.96 5.17 -6.46
C LEU A 113 -17.57 3.89 -5.89
N ASP A 114 -16.95 2.74 -6.15
CA ASP A 114 -17.35 1.44 -5.63
C ASP A 114 -16.13 0.54 -5.37
N ASN A 115 -16.34 -0.61 -4.71
CA ASN A 115 -15.34 -1.69 -4.56
C ASN A 115 -13.99 -1.24 -4.00
N VAL A 116 -14.00 -0.39 -2.97
CA VAL A 116 -12.78 0.11 -2.33
C VAL A 116 -12.22 -0.95 -1.38
N TYR A 117 -11.01 -1.43 -1.67
CA TYR A 117 -10.31 -2.41 -0.85
C TYR A 117 -8.89 -1.96 -0.54
N LEU A 118 -8.48 -2.15 0.71
CA LEU A 118 -7.10 -2.04 1.16
C LEU A 118 -6.60 -3.45 1.48
N THR A 119 -5.63 -3.94 0.70
CA THR A 119 -5.24 -5.35 0.72
C THR A 119 -4.00 -5.55 1.60
N PRO A 120 -4.10 -6.27 2.73
CA PRO A 120 -2.93 -6.62 3.53
C PRO A 120 -2.04 -7.64 2.83
N GLU A 121 -0.78 -7.74 3.27
CA GLU A 121 0.12 -8.81 2.84
C GLU A 121 -0.51 -10.19 3.08
N PRO A 122 -0.45 -11.11 2.10
CA PRO A 122 -0.89 -12.48 2.33
C PRO A 122 -0.11 -13.10 3.50
N GLY A 123 -0.82 -13.66 4.48
CA GLY A 123 -0.20 -14.33 5.66
C GLY A 123 0.79 -15.46 5.32
N THR A 124 0.91 -15.84 4.06
CA THR A 124 1.95 -16.74 3.52
C THR A 124 3.37 -16.27 3.86
N ALA A 125 3.63 -14.97 3.91
CA ALA A 125 4.95 -14.47 4.32
C ALA A 125 5.24 -14.79 5.80
N ALA A 126 4.25 -14.62 6.67
CA ALA A 126 4.35 -15.03 8.08
C ALA A 126 4.56 -16.55 8.20
N LEU A 127 3.85 -17.36 7.39
CA LEU A 127 4.02 -18.81 7.36
C LEU A 127 5.41 -19.24 6.87
N LEU A 128 5.98 -18.54 5.87
CA LEU A 128 7.35 -18.78 5.40
C LEU A 128 8.38 -18.52 6.51
N ILE A 129 8.23 -17.41 7.24
CA ILE A 129 9.11 -17.09 8.38
C ILE A 129 9.02 -18.17 9.47
N VAL A 130 7.79 -18.55 9.87
CA VAL A 130 7.56 -19.61 10.86
C VAL A 130 8.17 -20.93 10.40
N GLY A 131 7.98 -21.31 9.12
CA GLY A 131 8.56 -22.51 8.54
C GLY A 131 10.09 -22.51 8.60
N LEU A 132 10.74 -21.41 8.22
CA LEU A 132 12.20 -21.28 8.26
C LEU A 132 12.76 -21.36 9.69
N ILE A 133 12.10 -20.73 10.66
CA ILE A 133 12.47 -20.82 12.09
C ILE A 133 12.32 -22.27 12.59
N GLY A 134 11.21 -22.93 12.25
CA GLY A 134 10.97 -24.33 12.61
C GLY A 134 12.06 -25.27 12.08
N ILE A 135 12.46 -25.10 10.81
CA ILE A 135 13.54 -25.88 10.18
C ILE A 135 14.88 -25.60 10.86
N ALA A 136 15.21 -24.34 11.13
CA ALA A 136 16.46 -23.97 11.81
C ALA A 136 16.54 -24.57 13.23
N HIS A 137 15.44 -24.55 13.98
CA HIS A 137 15.36 -25.14 15.32
C HIS A 137 15.47 -26.66 15.31
N ALA A 138 14.79 -27.32 14.38
CA ALA A 138 14.90 -28.78 14.19
C ALA A 138 16.34 -29.19 13.85
N ARG A 139 17.01 -28.46 12.94
CA ARG A 139 18.42 -28.71 12.58
C ARG A 139 19.37 -28.52 13.76
N ARG A 140 19.14 -27.54 14.63
CA ARG A 140 19.95 -27.34 15.85
C ARG A 140 19.82 -28.52 16.83
N ARG A 141 18.59 -29.00 17.05
CA ARG A 141 18.33 -30.17 17.92
C ARG A 141 18.99 -31.45 17.40
N HIS A 142 18.96 -31.69 16.09
CA HIS A 142 19.62 -32.85 15.49
C HIS A 142 21.15 -32.81 15.57
N ARG A 143 21.78 -31.63 15.47
CA ARG A 143 23.25 -31.50 15.57
C ARG A 143 23.75 -31.72 17.01
N SER A 144 23.03 -31.26 18.04
CA SER A 144 23.37 -31.55 19.44
C SER A 144 23.28 -33.03 19.79
N ALA A 145 22.29 -33.76 19.24
CA ALA A 145 22.12 -35.19 19.51
C ALA A 145 23.24 -36.07 18.90
N TYR A 146 23.88 -35.62 17.82
CA TYR A 146 25.01 -36.34 17.21
C TYR A 146 26.31 -36.14 18.00
N SER A 147 26.56 -34.96 18.56
CA SER A 147 27.80 -34.68 19.31
C SER A 147 27.99 -35.47 20.62
N ILE A 148 26.94 -36.08 21.17
CA ILE A 148 27.00 -36.83 22.43
C ILE A 148 27.47 -38.28 22.20
N ARG A 149 27.47 -38.80 20.96
CA ARG A 149 27.76 -40.22 20.67
C ARG A 149 29.23 -40.55 20.35
N THR A 150 30.17 -39.60 20.39
CA THR A 150 31.57 -39.85 19.99
C THR A 150 32.58 -39.92 21.14
N ASN A 151 32.18 -39.90 22.41
CA ASN A 151 33.10 -40.15 23.53
C ASN A 151 33.09 -41.64 23.93
N VAL A 152 33.88 -42.45 23.21
CA VAL A 152 34.34 -43.78 23.69
C VAL A 152 35.82 -43.62 24.05
N PRO A 153 36.25 -43.92 25.29
CA PRO A 153 37.68 -43.87 25.62
C PRO A 153 38.40 -45.03 24.92
N ALA A 154 39.50 -44.72 24.23
CA ALA A 154 40.39 -45.74 23.68
C ALA A 154 41.16 -46.44 24.83
N PRO A 155 41.45 -47.75 24.71
CA PRO A 155 42.14 -48.54 25.72
C PRO A 155 43.62 -48.14 25.91
#